data_AF-A0AAV5TVT8-F1
#
_entry.id   AF-A0AAV5TVT8-F1
#
_cell.length_a   1.000
_cell.length_b   1.000
_cell.length_c   1.000
_cell.angle_alpha   90.00
_cell.angle_beta   90.00
_cell.angle_gamma   90.00
#
_symmetry.space_group_name_H-M   'P 1'
#
loop_
_entity.id
_entity.type
_entity.pdbx_description
1 polymer ?
#
loop_
_entity_poly.entity_id
_entity_poly.type
_entity_poly.pdbx_seq_one_letter_code
_entity_poly.pdbx_strand_id
1 'polypeptide(L)'
;EASVDFYSSRVLDEFDFKGQSSVIIDGLCTDTCTIYASITPESKKLASNLLIQLPRGFVSIADIAARVDPATNKKSPLVVINAPHLKIVNANAQLAAGPLVLYIID
;
A
#
# COMPACT_ATOMS: atom_id res chain seq x y z
N GLU A 1 -15.61 -7.35 -14.45
CA GLU A 1 -14.21 -7.18 -14.06
C GLU A 1 -13.71 -5.91 -14.75
N ALA A 2 -13.17 -4.95 -14.00
CA ALA A 2 -12.64 -3.71 -14.53
C ALA A 2 -11.17 -3.64 -14.12
N SER A 3 -10.26 -3.81 -15.07
CA SER A 3 -8.82 -3.72 -14.86
C SER A 3 -8.25 -2.57 -15.69
N VAL A 4 -7.23 -1.90 -15.14
CA VAL A 4 -6.41 -0.91 -15.85
C VAL A 4 -4.97 -1.35 -15.70
N ASP A 5 -4.33 -1.69 -16.82
CA ASP A 5 -2.93 -2.11 -16.84
C ASP A 5 -2.03 -0.90 -17.02
N PHE A 6 -1.25 -0.57 -16.00
CA PHE A 6 -0.14 0.37 -16.11
C PHE A 6 1.16 -0.43 -16.16
N TYR A 7 1.99 -0.21 -17.19
CA TYR A 7 3.24 -0.95 -17.37
C TYR A 7 4.26 -0.73 -16.23
N SER A 8 4.17 0.40 -15.53
CA SER A 8 5.09 0.80 -14.46
C SER A 8 4.37 1.26 -13.19
N SER A 9 3.09 0.91 -13.04
CA SER A 9 2.37 1.19 -11.79
C SER A 9 1.25 0.18 -11.50
N ARG A 10 0.76 0.19 -10.26
CA ARG A 10 -0.42 -0.58 -9.85
C ARG A 10 -1.21 0.21 -8.83
N VAL A 11 -2.52 0.22 -9.00
CA VAL A 11 -3.47 0.75 -8.03
C VAL A 11 -4.13 -0.44 -7.34
N LEU A 12 -4.20 -0.41 -6.00
CA LEU A 12 -4.96 -1.35 -5.21
C LEU A 12 -6.01 -0.61 -4.38
N ASP A 13 -7.15 -1.23 -4.16
CA ASP A 13 -8.23 -0.72 -3.32
C ASP A 13 -8.66 -1.74 -2.25
N GLU A 14 -9.73 -1.44 -1.51
CA GLU A 14 -10.20 -2.33 -0.44
C GLU A 14 -10.59 -3.74 -0.91
N PHE A 15 -11.03 -3.90 -2.16
CA PHE A 15 -11.49 -5.19 -2.67
C PHE A 15 -10.33 -6.13 -2.96
N ASP A 16 -9.16 -5.60 -3.29
CA ASP A 16 -7.93 -6.39 -3.46
C ASP A 16 -7.48 -7.06 -2.14
N PHE A 17 -7.79 -6.44 -1.00
CA PHE A 17 -7.41 -6.96 0.32
C PHE A 17 -8.50 -7.78 1.00
N LYS A 18 -9.76 -7.62 0.58
CA LYS A 18 -10.91 -8.25 1.26
C LYS A 18 -10.86 -9.77 1.12
N GLY A 19 -10.83 -10.46 2.26
CA GLY A 19 -10.76 -11.93 2.28
C GLY A 19 -9.38 -12.50 1.92
N GLN A 20 -8.37 -11.65 1.71
CA GLN A 20 -7.01 -12.06 1.41
C GLN A 20 -6.09 -11.77 2.61
N SER A 21 -5.32 -12.77 3.05
CA SER A 21 -4.34 -12.60 4.13
C SER A 21 -3.12 -11.78 3.70
N SER A 22 -2.84 -11.74 2.41
CA SER A 22 -1.79 -10.91 1.83
C SER A 22 -1.98 -10.73 0.33
N VAL A 23 -1.53 -9.57 -0.17
CA VAL A 23 -1.38 -9.26 -1.59
C VAL A 23 0.11 -9.24 -1.91
N ILE A 24 0.52 -9.83 -3.03
CA ILE A 24 1.90 -9.83 -3.52
C ILE A 24 1.96 -8.99 -4.80
N ILE A 25 2.97 -8.12 -4.87
CA ILE A 25 3.25 -7.26 -5.99
C ILE A 25 4.61 -7.65 -6.55
N ASP A 26 4.59 -8.27 -7.72
CA ASP A 26 5.79 -8.80 -8.38
C ASP A 26 6.30 -7.83 -9.45
N GLY A 27 7.61 -7.68 -9.54
CA GLY A 27 8.31 -6.97 -10.62
C GLY A 27 8.36 -5.44 -10.47
N LEU A 28 7.30 -4.81 -9.98
CA LEU A 28 7.16 -3.34 -9.86
C LEU A 28 8.19 -2.68 -8.94
N CYS A 29 8.73 -3.39 -7.97
CA CYS A 29 9.66 -2.86 -6.99
C CYS A 29 11.03 -3.55 -7.07
N THR A 30 11.40 -4.06 -8.27
CA THR A 30 12.66 -4.78 -8.50
C THR A 30 13.87 -3.93 -8.13
N ASP A 31 13.94 -2.70 -8.65
CA ASP A 31 15.02 -1.77 -8.36
C ASP A 31 14.59 -0.76 -7.30
N THR A 32 13.62 0.09 -7.62
CA THR A 32 13.03 1.07 -6.71
C THR A 32 11.57 1.23 -7.07
N CYS A 33 10.73 1.55 -6.08
CA CYS A 33 9.37 1.98 -6.33
C CYS A 33 8.93 2.99 -5.26
N THR A 34 7.95 3.81 -5.61
CA THR A 34 7.28 4.75 -4.71
C THR A 34 5.86 4.32 -4.44
N ILE A 35 5.45 4.39 -3.17
CA ILE A 35 4.15 3.96 -2.71
C ILE A 35 3.45 5.12 -2.04
N TYR A 36 2.28 5.48 -2.56
CA TYR A 36 1.37 6.45 -2.00
C TYR A 36 0.13 5.75 -1.46
N ALA A 37 -0.42 6.30 -0.38
CA ALA A 37 -1.66 5.79 0.19
C ALA A 37 -2.66 6.92 0.48
N SER A 38 -3.93 6.63 0.24
CA SER A 38 -5.05 7.43 0.68
C SER A 38 -6.05 6.54 1.41
N ILE A 39 -6.58 7.04 2.52
CA ILE A 39 -7.54 6.35 3.37
C ILE A 39 -8.58 7.37 3.83
N THR A 40 -9.75 6.90 4.23
CA THR A 40 -10.71 7.73 4.93
C THR A 40 -10.45 7.74 6.44
N PRO A 41 -10.90 8.75 7.20
CA PRO A 41 -10.71 8.80 8.65
C PRO A 41 -11.23 7.55 9.37
N GLU A 42 -12.36 7.00 8.94
CA GLU A 42 -13.00 5.80 9.48
C GLU A 42 -12.24 4.51 9.18
N SER A 43 -11.50 4.44 8.05
CA SER A 43 -10.73 3.27 7.69
C SER A 43 -9.36 3.20 8.36
N LYS A 44 -8.93 4.26 9.06
CA LYS A 44 -7.62 4.36 9.72
C LYS A 44 -7.27 3.14 10.56
N LYS A 45 -8.19 2.66 11.40
CA LYS A 45 -7.95 1.49 12.26
C LYS A 45 -7.66 0.22 11.45
N LEU A 46 -8.40 0.02 10.35
CA LEU A 46 -8.20 -1.14 9.47
C LEU A 46 -6.90 -0.99 8.67
N ALA A 47 -6.63 0.20 8.15
CA ALA A 47 -5.41 0.50 7.40
C ALA A 47 -4.13 0.40 8.25
N SER A 48 -4.20 0.62 9.57
CA SER A 48 -3.07 0.38 10.48
C SER A 48 -2.65 -1.09 10.57
N ASN A 49 -3.54 -2.02 10.23
CA ASN A 49 -3.26 -3.46 10.20
C ASN A 49 -3.01 -4.00 8.78
N LEU A 50 -2.96 -3.12 7.78
CA LEU A 50 -2.46 -3.45 6.45
C LEU A 50 -0.99 -3.05 6.40
N LEU A 51 -0.10 -4.03 6.25
CA LEU A 51 1.32 -3.89 6.54
C LEU A 51 2.16 -4.20 5.31
N ILE A 52 2.91 -3.22 4.82
CA ILE A 52 3.94 -3.45 3.80
C ILE A 52 5.15 -4.07 4.49
N GLN A 53 5.51 -5.28 4.08
CA GLN A 53 6.66 -6.02 4.59
C GLN A 53 7.94 -5.51 3.93
N LEU A 54 8.87 -5.02 4.74
CA LEU A 54 10.19 -4.52 4.33
C LEU A 54 11.30 -5.36 4.99
N PRO A 55 12.56 -5.31 4.50
CA PRO A 55 13.66 -6.07 5.10
C PRO A 55 13.90 -5.79 6.59
N ARG A 56 13.56 -4.58 7.05
CA ARG A 56 13.76 -4.13 8.45
C ARG A 56 12.48 -4.04 9.27
N GLY A 57 11.38 -4.66 8.83
CA GLY A 57 10.12 -4.70 9.56
C GLY A 57 8.91 -4.38 8.70
N PHE A 58 7.93 -3.70 9.28
CA PHE A 58 6.67 -3.39 8.62
C PHE A 58 6.38 -1.90 8.66
N VAL A 59 5.73 -1.40 7.61
CA VAL A 59 5.16 -0.05 7.56
C VAL A 59 3.68 -0.19 7.29
N SER A 60 2.84 0.45 8.10
CA SER A 60 1.38 0.37 7.89
C SER A 60 0.92 1.29 6.77
N ILE A 61 -0.14 0.92 6.06
CA ILE A 61 -0.77 1.78 5.04
C ILE A 61 -1.26 3.09 5.67
N ALA A 62 -1.74 3.04 6.91
CA ALA A 62 -2.14 4.24 7.65
C ALA A 62 -0.97 5.22 7.85
N ASP A 63 0.24 4.72 8.14
CA ASP A 63 1.42 5.58 8.30
C ASP A 63 1.78 6.25 6.98
N ILE A 64 1.76 5.50 5.87
CA ILE A 64 2.02 6.04 4.53
C ILE A 64 0.99 7.11 4.18
N ALA A 65 -0.29 6.86 4.49
CA ALA A 65 -1.34 7.83 4.21
C ALA A 65 -1.24 9.11 5.04
N ALA A 66 -0.61 9.05 6.21
CA ALA A 66 -0.36 10.23 7.04
C ALA A 66 0.86 11.05 6.58
N ARG A 67 1.71 10.52 5.68
CA ARG A 67 2.91 11.21 5.21
C ARG A 67 2.57 12.38 4.30
N VAL A 68 2.94 13.55 4.75
CA VAL A 68 2.80 14.81 4.03
C VAL A 68 4.10 15.60 4.18
N ASP A 69 4.57 16.19 3.10
CA ASP A 69 5.67 17.14 3.14
C ASP A 69 5.17 18.46 3.77
N PRO A 70 5.73 18.90 4.91
CA PRO A 70 5.24 20.08 5.63
C PRO A 70 5.48 21.40 4.85
N ALA A 71 6.41 21.43 3.91
CA ALA A 71 6.69 22.63 3.12
C ALA A 71 5.67 22.80 1.98
N THR A 72 5.22 21.69 1.38
CA THR A 72 4.37 21.70 0.18
C THR A 72 2.94 21.23 0.42
N ASN A 73 2.65 20.66 1.59
CA ASN A 73 1.41 19.95 1.91
C ASN A 73 1.04 18.83 0.92
N LYS A 74 2.01 18.33 0.15
CA LYS A 74 1.81 17.21 -0.78
C LYS A 74 2.06 15.88 -0.07
N LYS A 75 1.42 14.81 -0.55
CA LYS A 75 1.68 13.45 -0.08
C LYS A 75 3.15 13.10 -0.29
N SER A 76 3.77 12.55 0.75
CA SER A 76 5.13 12.02 0.69
C SER A 76 5.08 10.49 0.60
N PRO A 77 5.79 9.86 -0.36
CA PRO A 77 5.70 8.43 -0.56
C PRO A 77 6.46 7.64 0.51
N LEU A 78 6.19 6.33 0.54
CA LEU A 78 7.18 5.34 0.97
C LEU A 78 8.02 4.94 -0.23
N VAL A 79 9.34 5.11 -0.14
CA VAL A 79 10.28 4.60 -1.14
C VAL A 79 10.73 3.22 -0.70
N VAL A 80 10.61 2.25 -1.59
CA VAL A 80 11.08 0.87 -1.40
C VAL A 80 12.15 0.58 -2.43
N ILE A 81 13.22 -0.10 -2.01
CA ILE A 81 14.39 -0.41 -2.85
C ILE A 81 14.65 -1.91 -2.76
N ASN A 82 14.95 -2.55 -3.89
CA ASN A 82 15.31 -3.97 -3.98
C ASN A 82 14.27 -4.91 -3.36
N ALA A 83 13.01 -4.79 -3.75
CA ALA A 83 11.89 -5.61 -3.29
C ALA A 83 11.10 -6.21 -4.47
N PRO A 84 11.69 -7.13 -5.26
CA PRO A 84 11.06 -7.69 -6.46
C PRO A 84 9.73 -8.43 -6.17
N HIS A 85 9.53 -8.86 -4.93
CA HIS A 85 8.30 -9.45 -4.41
C HIS A 85 7.84 -8.66 -3.19
N LEU A 86 7.13 -7.55 -3.43
CA LEU A 86 6.62 -6.74 -2.34
C LEU A 86 5.36 -7.38 -1.77
N LYS A 87 5.38 -7.73 -0.49
CA LYS A 87 4.24 -8.33 0.20
C LYS A 87 3.54 -7.31 1.09
N ILE A 88 2.22 -7.26 0.97
CA ILE A 88 1.34 -6.46 1.83
C ILE A 88 0.47 -7.44 2.61
N VAL A 89 0.61 -7.44 3.93
CA VAL A 89 -0.10 -8.35 4.84
C VAL A 89 -1.38 -7.69 5.34
N ASN A 90 -2.49 -8.42 5.30
CA ASN A 90 -3.73 -8.01 5.94
C ASN A 90 -3.88 -8.73 7.29
N ALA A 91 -3.59 -8.01 8.37
CA ALA A 91 -3.68 -8.53 9.74
C ALA A 91 -5.03 -8.20 10.42
N ASN A 92 -6.02 -7.69 9.68
CA ASN A 92 -7.34 -7.42 10.24
C ASN A 92 -8.10 -8.72 10.54
N ALA A 93 -8.91 -8.68 11.59
CA ALA A 93 -9.90 -9.73 11.85
C ALA A 93 -10.81 -9.90 10.62
N GLN A 94 -11.12 -11.16 10.29
CA GLN A 94 -11.92 -11.51 9.11
C GLN A 94 -11.35 -11.01 7.77
N LEU A 95 -10.08 -10.61 7.73
CA LEU A 95 -9.42 -10.07 6.53
C LEU A 95 -10.21 -8.89 5.93
N ALA A 96 -10.79 -8.08 6.82
CA ALA A 96 -11.47 -6.86 6.43
C ALA A 96 -10.47 -5.84 5.87
N ALA A 97 -10.94 -5.05 4.92
CA ALA A 97 -10.28 -3.83 4.47
C ALA A 97 -11.34 -2.72 4.47
N GLY A 98 -10.96 -1.55 4.95
CA GLY A 98 -11.79 -0.34 4.85
C GLY A 98 -11.42 0.45 3.60
N PRO A 99 -12.20 1.48 3.22
CA PRO A 99 -11.92 2.31 2.05
C PRO A 99 -10.46 2.79 2.02
N LEU A 100 -9.75 2.45 0.94
CA LEU A 100 -8.36 2.81 0.75
C LEU A 100 -8.01 2.83 -0.74
N VAL A 101 -6.98 3.59 -1.08
CA VAL A 101 -6.31 3.51 -2.38
C VAL A 101 -4.81 3.48 -2.13
N LEU A 102 -4.14 2.45 -2.65
CA LEU A 102 -2.70 2.33 -2.66
C LEU A 102 -2.19 2.48 -4.10
N TYR A 103 -1.27 3.40 -4.33
CA TYR A 103 -0.67 3.60 -5.65
C TYR A 103 0.82 3.31 -5.59
N ILE A 104 1.26 2.30 -6.34
CA ILE A 104 2.63 1.80 -6.41
C ILE A 104 3.17 2.12 -7.79
N ILE A 105 4.33 2.76 -7.88
CA ILE A 105 4.96 3.21 -9.13
C ILE A 105 6.42 2.81 -9.11
N ASP A 106 6.92 2.18 -10.17
CA ASP A 106 8.37 1.96 -10.43
C ASP A 106 9.09 3.31 -10.61
#